data_AF-A0A3M8SUG1-F1
#
_entry.id   AF-A0A3M8SUG1-F1
#
_cell.length_a   1.000
_cell.length_b   1.000
_cell.length_c   1.000
_cell.angle_alpha   90.00
_cell.angle_beta   90.00
_cell.angle_gamma   90.00
#
_symmetry.space_group_name_H-M   'P 1'
#
loop_
_entity.id
_entity.type
_entity.pdbx_description
1 polymer ?
#
loop_
_entity_poly.entity_id
_entity_poly.type
_entity_poly.pdbx_seq_one_letter_code
_entity_poly.pdbx_strand_id
1 'polypeptide(L)'
;MRLTRIWFALSDAVARLLLAGAVLAAILTPVVGPMHAKMSHQVLSTGHLMTVSALWLAVAAGAFVLTRRRPLGLLPVALPGVALAVSGKAFAAACYLGLAALVFATPLVLAYFEARARAASGKG
;
A
#
# COMPACT_ATOMS: atom_id res chain seq x y z
N MET A 1 20.34 4.74 -15.31
CA MET A 1 20.01 3.31 -15.56
C MET A 1 20.19 2.38 -14.36
N ARG A 2 21.36 2.33 -13.67
CA ARG A 2 21.50 1.43 -12.49
C ARG A 2 20.62 1.84 -11.31
N LEU A 3 20.56 3.14 -11.00
CA LEU A 3 19.76 3.66 -9.89
C LEU A 3 18.25 3.45 -10.10
N THR A 4 17.73 3.71 -11.30
CA THR A 4 16.32 3.47 -11.63
C THR A 4 15.93 2.01 -11.51
N ARG A 5 16.78 1.08 -11.97
CA ARG A 5 16.57 -0.37 -11.77
C ARG A 5 16.51 -0.77 -10.30
N ILE A 6 17.39 -0.21 -9.46
CA ILE A 6 17.40 -0.49 -8.01
C ILE A 6 16.09 0.00 -7.38
N TRP A 7 15.63 1.21 -7.69
CA TRP A 7 14.36 1.73 -7.18
C TRP A 7 13.16 0.87 -7.60
N PHE A 8 13.13 0.40 -8.85
CA PHE A 8 12.08 -0.52 -9.31
C PHE A 8 12.13 -1.87 -8.58
N ALA A 9 13.32 -2.43 -8.37
CA ALA A 9 13.48 -3.70 -7.64
C ALA A 9 13.05 -3.56 -6.17
N LEU A 10 13.44 -2.48 -5.51
CA LEU A 10 13.03 -2.18 -4.14
C LEU A 10 11.51 -2.01 -4.05
N SER A 11 10.92 -1.23 -4.96
CA SER A 11 9.47 -0.99 -5.01
C SER A 11 8.69 -2.30 -5.22
N ASP A 12 9.17 -3.19 -6.11
CA ASP A 12 8.54 -4.50 -6.34
C ASP A 12 8.68 -5.43 -5.12
N ALA A 13 9.83 -5.44 -4.45
CA ALA A 13 10.02 -6.19 -3.21
C ALA A 13 9.05 -5.71 -2.12
N VAL A 14 8.94 -4.39 -1.93
CA VAL A 14 8.00 -3.81 -0.95
C VAL A 14 6.55 -4.09 -1.33
N ALA A 15 6.18 -4.02 -2.61
CA ALA A 15 4.84 -4.38 -3.07
C ALA A 15 4.49 -5.85 -2.75
N ARG A 16 5.43 -6.78 -2.93
CA ARG A 16 5.23 -8.19 -2.59
C ARG A 16 5.12 -8.43 -1.09
N LEU A 17 5.95 -7.76 -0.30
CA LEU A 17 5.86 -7.81 1.16
C LEU A 17 4.53 -7.24 1.65
N LEU A 18 4.10 -6.10 1.10
CA LEU A 18 2.81 -5.49 1.40
C LEU A 18 1.65 -6.41 1.00
N LEU A 19 1.72 -7.05 -0.17
CA LEU A 19 0.73 -8.03 -0.63
C LEU A 19 0.62 -9.19 0.36
N ALA A 20 1.74 -9.84 0.68
CA ALA A 20 1.76 -10.97 1.61
C ALA A 20 1.25 -10.57 2.99
N GLY A 21 1.73 -9.44 3.52
CA GLY A 21 1.30 -8.91 4.81
C GLY A 21 -0.18 -8.55 4.84
N ALA A 22 -0.71 -7.93 3.78
CA ALA A 22 -2.12 -7.56 3.69
C ALA A 22 -3.04 -8.79 3.58
N VAL A 23 -2.66 -9.81 2.82
CA VAL A 23 -3.41 -11.09 2.76
C VAL A 23 -3.40 -11.77 4.13
N LEU A 24 -2.23 -11.85 4.78
CA LEU A 24 -2.12 -12.41 6.13
C LEU A 24 -2.97 -11.61 7.13
N ALA A 25 -2.92 -10.28 7.08
CA ALA A 25 -3.73 -9.42 7.95
C ALA A 25 -5.23 -9.65 7.72
N ALA A 26 -5.68 -9.76 6.46
CA ALA A 26 -7.08 -10.00 6.15
C ALA A 26 -7.60 -11.32 6.77
N ILE A 27 -6.77 -12.36 6.76
CA ILE A 27 -7.08 -13.70 7.31
C ILE A 27 -6.95 -13.71 8.84
N LEU A 28 -5.91 -13.07 9.39
CA LEU A 28 -5.64 -13.08 10.83
C LEU A 28 -6.57 -12.15 11.61
N THR A 29 -7.03 -11.04 11.03
CA THR A 29 -7.93 -10.08 11.70
C THR A 29 -9.18 -10.74 12.32
N PRO A 30 -9.95 -11.58 11.60
CA PRO A 30 -11.14 -12.22 12.18
C PRO A 30 -10.82 -13.28 13.25
N VAL A 31 -9.58 -13.81 13.28
CA VAL A 31 -9.17 -14.83 14.26
C VAL A 31 -8.55 -14.18 15.51
N VAL A 32 -7.59 -13.28 15.31
CA VAL A 32 -6.80 -12.64 16.37
C VAL A 32 -7.55 -11.43 16.97
N GLY A 33 -8.31 -10.71 16.16
CA GLY A 33 -9.06 -9.52 16.59
C GLY A 33 -10.01 -9.80 17.78
N PRO A 34 -10.89 -10.81 17.71
CA PRO A 34 -11.75 -11.20 18.83
C PRO A 34 -10.98 -11.64 20.08
N MET A 35 -9.85 -12.34 19.92
CA MET A 35 -9.02 -12.75 21.05
C MET A 35 -8.45 -11.53 21.78
N HIS A 36 -7.90 -10.56 21.04
CA HIS A 36 -7.36 -9.34 21.62
C HIS A 36 -8.45 -8.48 22.27
N ALA A 37 -9.63 -8.39 21.64
CA ALA A 37 -10.78 -7.67 22.18
C ALA A 37 -11.26 -8.23 23.53
N LYS A 38 -11.29 -9.56 23.65
CA LYS A 38 -11.63 -10.23 24.92
C LYS A 38 -10.61 -9.93 26.01
N MET A 39 -9.32 -9.87 25.68
CA MET A 39 -8.25 -9.53 26.63
C MET A 39 -8.30 -8.06 27.08
N SER A 40 -8.79 -7.16 26.22
CA SER A 40 -8.88 -5.72 26.51
C SER A 40 -10.27 -5.27 26.98
N HIS A 41 -11.20 -6.21 27.25
CA HIS A 41 -12.60 -5.94 27.59
C HIS A 41 -13.32 -5.02 26.60
N GLN A 42 -12.94 -5.07 25.32
CA GLN A 42 -13.57 -4.29 24.26
C GLN A 42 -14.61 -5.12 23.52
N VAL A 43 -15.77 -4.52 23.26
CA VAL A 43 -16.82 -5.13 22.43
C VAL A 43 -16.48 -4.85 20.97
N LEU A 44 -16.08 -5.88 20.24
CA LEU A 44 -15.76 -5.78 18.83
C LEU A 44 -16.94 -6.29 17.99
N SER A 45 -17.51 -5.41 17.18
CA SER A 45 -18.60 -5.77 16.26
C SER A 45 -18.07 -6.63 15.11
N THR A 46 -18.81 -7.67 14.74
CA THR A 46 -18.54 -8.49 13.56
C THR A 46 -18.45 -7.63 12.30
N GLY A 47 -19.29 -6.59 12.19
CA GLY A 47 -19.24 -5.64 11.07
C GLY A 47 -17.90 -4.90 10.99
N HIS A 48 -17.30 -4.55 12.12
CA HIS A 48 -15.98 -3.91 12.15
C HIS A 48 -14.86 -4.86 11.69
N LEU A 49 -14.91 -6.13 12.09
CA LEU A 49 -13.92 -7.13 11.61
C LEU A 49 -14.03 -7.33 10.10
N MET A 50 -15.25 -7.41 9.56
CA MET A 50 -15.47 -7.56 8.12
C MET A 50 -14.97 -6.35 7.33
N THR A 51 -15.21 -5.12 7.81
CA THR A 51 -14.73 -3.92 7.13
C THR A 51 -13.21 -3.82 7.15
N VAL A 52 -12.56 -4.16 8.27
CA VAL A 52 -11.09 -4.17 8.36
C VAL A 52 -10.49 -5.25 7.46
N SER A 53 -11.05 -6.45 7.42
CA SER A 53 -10.61 -7.51 6.49
C SER A 53 -10.81 -7.10 5.02
N ALA A 54 -11.95 -6.51 4.67
CA ALA A 54 -12.21 -6.01 3.32
C ALA A 54 -11.21 -4.91 2.92
N LEU A 55 -10.86 -4.02 3.84
CA LEU A 55 -9.86 -2.99 3.63
C LEU A 55 -8.49 -3.60 3.34
N TRP A 56 -8.06 -4.60 4.11
CA TRP A 56 -6.80 -5.30 3.84
C TRP A 56 -6.79 -6.06 2.51
N LEU A 57 -7.91 -6.67 2.11
CA LEU A 57 -8.03 -7.27 0.78
C LEU A 57 -7.95 -6.24 -0.35
N ALA A 58 -8.54 -5.05 -0.15
CA ALA A 58 -8.40 -3.95 -1.10
C ALA A 58 -6.92 -3.52 -1.23
N VAL A 59 -6.21 -3.36 -0.10
CA VAL A 59 -4.77 -3.05 -0.08
C VAL A 59 -3.96 -4.15 -0.80
N ALA A 60 -4.27 -5.42 -0.56
CA ALA A 60 -3.63 -6.54 -1.25
C ALA A 60 -3.83 -6.45 -2.77
N ALA A 61 -5.07 -6.20 -3.23
CA ALA A 61 -5.36 -6.00 -4.64
C ALA A 61 -4.57 -4.80 -5.22
N GLY A 62 -4.46 -3.71 -4.46
CA GLY A 62 -3.63 -2.56 -4.78
C GLY A 62 -2.15 -2.88 -4.96
N ALA A 63 -1.58 -3.56 -3.97
CA ALA A 63 -0.19 -4.01 -3.99
C ALA A 63 0.09 -4.92 -5.20
N PHE A 64 -0.84 -5.82 -5.53
CA PHE A 64 -0.74 -6.66 -6.73
C PHE A 64 -0.80 -5.85 -8.03
N VAL A 65 -1.61 -4.80 -8.11
CA VAL A 65 -1.64 -3.91 -9.27
C VAL A 65 -0.32 -3.11 -9.39
N LEU A 66 0.30 -2.76 -8.27
CA LEU A 66 1.62 -2.09 -8.24
C LEU A 66 2.76 -3.00 -8.72
N THR A 67 2.74 -4.31 -8.43
CA THR A 67 3.74 -5.24 -9.01
C THR A 67 3.65 -5.31 -10.54
N ARG A 68 2.45 -5.08 -11.09
CA ARG A 68 2.22 -4.92 -12.54
C ARG A 68 2.54 -3.52 -13.07
N ARG A 69 3.20 -2.67 -12.26
CA ARG A 69 3.64 -1.31 -12.59
C ARG A 69 2.50 -0.36 -12.98
N ARG A 70 1.29 -0.59 -12.48
CA ARG A 70 0.13 0.27 -12.77
C ARG A 70 -0.09 1.27 -11.63
N PRO A 71 -0.11 2.59 -11.91
CA PRO A 71 -0.25 3.62 -10.87
C PRO A 71 -1.58 3.55 -10.11
N LEU A 72 -2.62 3.00 -10.74
CA LEU A 72 -3.94 2.83 -10.12
C LEU A 72 -3.92 1.99 -8.84
N GLY A 73 -2.89 1.15 -8.64
CA GLY A 73 -2.71 0.39 -7.40
C GLY A 73 -2.42 1.26 -6.17
N LEU A 74 -2.03 2.52 -6.34
CA LEU A 74 -1.83 3.47 -5.24
C LEU A 74 -3.13 3.80 -4.49
N LEU A 75 -4.26 3.85 -5.20
CA LEU A 75 -5.56 4.23 -4.62
C LEU A 75 -5.97 3.29 -3.46
N PRO A 76 -6.08 1.96 -3.68
CA PRO A 76 -6.37 1.03 -2.60
C PRO A 76 -5.27 0.97 -1.53
N VAL A 77 -3.98 1.13 -1.90
CA VAL A 77 -2.87 1.15 -0.93
C VAL A 77 -2.93 2.39 -0.02
N ALA A 78 -3.54 3.49 -0.47
CA ALA A 78 -3.72 4.68 0.36
C ALA A 78 -4.83 4.54 1.42
N LEU A 79 -5.74 3.56 1.28
CA LEU A 79 -6.91 3.42 2.15
C LEU A 79 -6.58 3.32 3.66
N PRO A 80 -5.55 2.57 4.11
CA PRO A 80 -5.16 2.55 5.53
C PRO A 80 -4.73 3.92 6.03
N GLY A 81 -4.01 4.70 5.21
CA GLY A 81 -3.61 6.06 5.54
C GLY A 81 -4.82 6.99 5.70
N VAL A 82 -5.82 6.87 4.80
CA VAL A 82 -7.08 7.62 4.91
C VAL A 82 -7.85 7.20 6.19
N ALA A 83 -7.93 5.91 6.49
CA ALA A 83 -8.57 5.42 7.70
C ALA A 83 -7.89 5.96 8.98
N LEU A 84 -6.55 6.04 9.01
CA LEU A 84 -5.80 6.66 10.09
C LEU A 84 -6.10 8.16 10.22
N ALA A 85 -6.21 8.88 9.11
CA ALA A 85 -6.53 10.30 9.10
C ALA A 85 -7.93 10.57 9.68
N VAL A 86 -8.92 9.79 9.26
CA VAL A 86 -10.31 9.87 9.78
C VAL A 86 -10.38 9.52 11.27
N SER A 87 -9.49 8.66 11.75
CA SER A 87 -9.39 8.29 13.17
C SER A 87 -8.68 9.37 14.03
N GLY A 88 -8.39 10.55 13.49
CA GLY A 88 -7.68 11.64 14.19
C GLY A 88 -6.16 11.46 14.28
N LYS A 89 -5.60 10.39 13.72
CA LYS A 89 -4.16 10.09 13.75
C LYS A 89 -3.44 10.70 12.54
N ALA A 90 -3.57 12.01 12.37
CA ALA A 90 -3.09 12.74 11.19
C ALA A 90 -1.58 12.55 10.94
N PHE A 91 -0.75 12.55 11.99
CA PHE A 91 0.69 12.33 11.85
C PHE A 91 1.02 10.93 11.30
N ALA A 92 0.40 9.88 11.87
CA ALA A 92 0.59 8.51 11.40
C ALA A 92 0.09 8.32 9.96
N ALA A 93 -1.04 8.93 9.61
CA ALA A 93 -1.56 8.95 8.26
C ALA A 93 -0.59 9.61 7.27
N ALA A 94 -0.06 10.78 7.62
CA ALA A 94 0.89 11.51 6.79
C ALA A 94 2.19 10.71 6.59
N CYS A 95 2.73 10.09 7.64
CA CYS A 95 3.89 9.22 7.54
C CYS A 95 3.64 8.03 6.62
N TYR A 96 2.51 7.35 6.78
CA TYR A 96 2.15 6.19 5.95
C TYR A 96 1.98 6.59 4.47
N LEU A 97 1.16 7.60 4.20
CA LEU A 97 0.88 8.07 2.83
C LEU A 97 2.14 8.63 2.17
N GLY A 98 2.94 9.39 2.90
CA GLY A 98 4.21 9.93 2.42
C GLY A 98 5.20 8.82 2.06
N LEU A 99 5.34 7.80 2.91
CA LEU A 99 6.22 6.67 2.64
C LEU A 99 5.72 5.82 1.47
N ALA A 100 4.41 5.55 1.40
CA ALA A 100 3.81 4.85 0.26
C ALA A 100 4.03 5.62 -1.05
N ALA A 101 3.80 6.93 -1.06
CA ALA A 101 4.06 7.77 -2.22
C ALA A 101 5.55 7.75 -2.60
N LEU A 102 6.46 7.85 -1.64
CA LEU A 102 7.89 7.85 -1.92
C LEU A 102 8.37 6.49 -2.47
N VAL A 103 7.89 5.38 -1.96
CA VAL A 103 8.32 4.05 -2.44
C VAL A 103 7.71 3.69 -3.80
N PHE A 104 6.46 4.04 -4.04
CA PHE A 104 5.72 3.59 -5.22
C PHE A 104 5.57 4.64 -6.32
N ALA A 105 5.49 5.94 -6.00
CA ALA A 105 5.39 6.99 -7.00
C ALA A 105 6.77 7.38 -7.58
N THR A 106 7.84 7.39 -6.77
CA THR A 106 9.20 7.74 -7.23
C THR A 106 9.66 6.94 -8.47
N PRO A 107 9.58 5.59 -8.51
CA PRO A 107 10.00 4.85 -9.69
C PRO A 107 9.15 5.17 -10.93
N LEU A 108 7.84 5.43 -10.76
CA LEU A 108 6.94 5.82 -11.85
C LEU A 108 7.31 7.19 -12.42
N VAL A 109 7.58 8.16 -11.56
CA VAL A 109 8.00 9.52 -11.93
C VAL A 109 9.35 9.48 -12.66
N LEU A 110 10.31 8.70 -12.16
CA LEU A 110 11.62 8.53 -12.82
C LEU A 110 11.47 7.89 -14.22
N ALA A 111 10.61 6.89 -14.36
CA ALA A 111 10.34 6.28 -15.67
C ALA A 111 9.68 7.26 -16.64
N TYR A 112 8.78 8.12 -16.16
CA TYR A 112 8.17 9.16 -16.98
C TYR A 112 9.21 10.18 -17.50
N PHE A 113 10.09 10.67 -16.62
CA PHE A 113 11.16 11.58 -17.03
C PHE A 113 12.16 10.91 -17.99
N GLU A 114 12.54 9.64 -17.76
CA GLU A 114 13.40 8.90 -18.68
C GLU A 114 12.74 8.74 -20.07
N ALA A 115 11.45 8.42 -20.14
CA ALA A 115 10.72 8.28 -21.39
C ALA A 115 10.65 9.60 -22.16
N ARG A 116 10.37 10.71 -21.47
CA ARG A 116 10.31 12.05 -22.06
C ARG A 116 11.69 12.52 -22.57
N ALA A 117 12.76 12.23 -21.83
CA ALA A 117 14.13 12.55 -22.27
C ALA A 117 14.54 11.75 -23.52
N ARG A 118 14.10 10.49 -23.65
CA ARG A 118 14.34 9.68 -24.86
C ARG A 118 13.57 10.20 -26.07
N ALA A 119 12.29 10.56 -25.88
CA ALA A 119 11.48 11.16 -26.93
C ALA A 119 12.08 12.48 -27.42
N ALA A 120 12.59 13.33 -26.52
CA ALA A 120 13.22 14.60 -26.86
C ALA A 120 14.59 14.46 -27.58
N SER A 121 15.26 13.31 -27.45
CA SER A 121 16.57 13.06 -28.07
C SER A 121 16.48 12.33 -29.43
N GLY A 122 15.27 12.15 -29.97
CA GLY A 122 15.07 11.57 -31.32
C GLY A 122 15.46 10.10 -31.46
N LYS A 123 15.76 9.41 -30.35
CA LYS A 123 16.06 7.96 -30.31
C LYS A 123 14.81 7.14 -29.97
N GLY A 124 13.67 7.53 -30.56
CA GLY A 124 12.38 6.87 -30.44
C GLY A 124 12.25 5.76 -31.46
#